data_AF-A0A8J2KWZ1-F1
#
_entry.id   AF-A0A8J2KWZ1-F1
#
_cell.length_a   1.000
_cell.length_b   1.000
_cell.length_c   1.000
_cell.angle_alpha   90.00
_cell.angle_beta   90.00
_cell.angle_gamma   90.00
#
_symmetry.space_group_name_H-M   'P 1'
#
loop_
_entity.id
_entity.type
_entity.pdbx_description
1 polymer ?
#
loop_
_entity_poly.entity_id
_entity_poly.type
_entity_poly.pdbx_seq_one_letter_code
_entity_poly.pdbx_strand_id
1 'polypeptide(L)'
;VMELVSASGGLIYAGCFAATLSSALASLVSAPKVFQALCNDKLYPYLEFFGKGYGKNNEPVRGYVLTFIIALAFILIAELNAIAPLISNFFLAAYALVNFSTFHASLAKPVGWRPTFKYYNMWLSLVGFVLCVAVMFLISWITALLTFAAILFLYMVVIY
;
A
#
# COMPACT_ATOMS: atom_id res chain seq x y z
N VAL A 1 11.07 -5.41 28.35
CA VAL A 1 10.87 -4.00 28.77
C VAL A 1 9.37 -3.66 28.88
N MET A 2 8.54 -3.81 27.84
CA MET A 2 7.09 -3.58 27.97
C MET A 2 6.40 -4.50 29.00
N GLU A 3 6.84 -5.76 29.14
CA GLU A 3 6.33 -6.68 30.17
C GLU A 3 6.56 -6.21 31.60
N LEU A 4 7.64 -5.45 31.85
CA LEU A 4 7.99 -4.93 33.17
C LEU A 4 7.16 -3.70 33.59
N VAL A 5 6.46 -3.08 32.63
CA VAL A 5 5.62 -1.87 32.83
C VAL A 5 4.14 -2.24 32.86
N SER A 6 3.77 -3.45 32.42
CA SER A 6 2.37 -3.91 32.36
C SER A 6 1.90 -4.54 33.67
N ALA A 7 0.61 -4.39 33.96
CA ALA A 7 -0.04 -5.05 35.09
C ALA A 7 -0.04 -6.59 34.98
N SER A 8 0.04 -7.15 33.77
CA SER A 8 0.27 -8.58 33.56
C SER A 8 0.97 -8.87 32.22
N GLY A 9 1.93 -9.79 32.22
CA GLY A 9 2.63 -10.23 31.00
C GLY A 9 1.73 -11.01 30.05
N GLY A 10 0.85 -11.87 30.59
CA GLY A 10 -0.10 -12.67 29.78
C GLY A 10 -1.04 -11.82 28.92
N LEU A 11 -1.48 -10.66 29.43
CA LEU A 11 -2.34 -9.75 28.68
C LEU A 11 -1.60 -9.09 27.51
N ILE A 12 -0.30 -8.83 27.63
CA ILE A 12 0.51 -8.30 26.52
C ILE A 12 0.58 -9.32 25.39
N TYR A 13 0.89 -10.58 25.69
CA TYR A 13 0.96 -11.62 24.65
C TYR A 13 -0.39 -11.78 23.95
N ALA A 14 -1.50 -11.83 24.71
CA ALA A 14 -2.84 -11.87 24.14
C ALA A 14 -3.14 -10.67 23.24
N GLY A 15 -2.75 -9.45 23.67
CA GLY A 15 -2.86 -8.24 22.87
C GLY A 15 -2.03 -8.27 21.58
N CYS A 16 -0.79 -8.78 21.65
CA CYS A 16 0.07 -8.94 20.48
C CYS A 16 -0.55 -9.91 19.46
N PHE A 17 -1.06 -11.06 19.90
CA PHE A 17 -1.76 -12.00 19.01
C PHE A 17 -3.00 -11.36 18.38
N ALA A 18 -3.82 -10.68 19.19
CA ALA A 18 -5.01 -10.00 18.67
C ALA A 18 -4.66 -8.92 17.64
N ALA A 19 -3.66 -8.07 17.92
CA ALA A 19 -3.24 -6.99 17.03
C ALA A 19 -2.65 -7.49 15.71
N THR A 20 -1.80 -8.52 15.77
CA THR A 20 -1.15 -9.10 14.59
C THR A 20 -2.15 -9.85 13.71
N LEU A 21 -3.00 -10.70 14.29
CA LEU A 21 -4.03 -11.43 13.53
C LEU A 21 -5.06 -10.49 12.90
N SER A 22 -5.52 -9.48 13.65
CA SER A 22 -6.47 -8.49 13.14
C SER A 22 -5.90 -7.71 11.95
N SER A 23 -4.67 -7.20 12.07
CA SER A 23 -4.01 -6.43 11.01
C SER A 23 -3.71 -7.30 9.77
N ALA A 24 -3.32 -8.57 9.99
CA ALA A 24 -3.07 -9.52 8.91
C ALA A 24 -4.36 -9.85 8.14
N LEU A 25 -5.48 -10.11 8.84
CA LEU A 25 -6.77 -10.37 8.21
C LEU A 25 -7.28 -9.16 7.42
N ALA A 26 -7.16 -7.95 7.97
CA ALA A 26 -7.54 -6.72 7.27
C ALA A 26 -6.74 -6.54 5.98
N SER A 27 -5.44 -6.83 6.00
CA SER A 27 -4.57 -6.76 4.82
C SER A 27 -4.88 -7.84 3.79
N LEU A 28 -5.18 -9.06 4.25
CA LEU A 28 -5.53 -10.20 3.39
C LEU A 28 -6.85 -9.99 2.63
N VAL A 29 -7.81 -9.27 3.21
CA VAL A 29 -9.09 -8.95 2.57
C VAL A 29 -9.00 -7.71 1.68
N SER A 30 -8.24 -6.69 2.09
CA SER A 30 -8.16 -5.42 1.35
C SER A 30 -7.33 -5.53 0.07
N ALA A 31 -6.17 -6.19 0.10
CA ALA A 31 -5.27 -6.24 -1.05
C ALA A 31 -5.89 -6.89 -2.31
N PRO A 32 -6.55 -8.07 -2.24
CA PRO A 32 -7.23 -8.67 -3.38
C PRO A 32 -8.36 -7.80 -3.94
N LYS A 33 -9.09 -7.09 -3.08
CA LYS A 33 -10.22 -6.24 -3.50
C LYS A 33 -9.75 -4.99 -4.24
N VAL A 34 -8.69 -4.35 -3.76
CA VAL A 34 -8.04 -3.24 -4.49
C VAL A 34 -7.49 -3.73 -5.83
N PHE A 35 -6.83 -4.89 -5.85
CA PHE A 35 -6.30 -5.46 -7.08
C PHE A 35 -7.39 -5.85 -8.08
N GLN A 36 -8.51 -6.41 -7.61
CA GLN A 36 -9.66 -6.73 -8.44
C GLN A 36 -10.28 -5.47 -9.07
N ALA A 37 -10.45 -4.41 -8.29
CA ALA A 37 -10.95 -3.13 -8.79
C ALA A 37 -10.04 -2.60 -9.91
N LEU A 38 -8.73 -2.59 -9.68
CA LEU A 38 -7.73 -2.20 -10.69
C LEU A 38 -7.84 -3.04 -11.98
N CYS A 39 -8.04 -4.35 -11.86
CA CYS A 39 -8.17 -5.24 -13.02
C CYS A 39 -9.49 -5.03 -13.77
N ASN A 40 -10.54 -4.58 -13.09
CA ASN A 40 -11.84 -4.27 -13.71
C ASN A 40 -11.83 -2.93 -14.45
N ASP A 41 -10.94 -2.00 -14.06
CA ASP A 41 -10.73 -0.74 -14.77
C ASP A 41 -10.00 -0.91 -16.11
N LYS A 42 -9.48 -2.12 -16.38
CA LYS A 42 -8.79 -2.50 -17.63
C LYS A 42 -7.63 -1.58 -18.03
N LEU A 43 -6.99 -0.96 -17.03
CA LEU A 43 -5.85 -0.06 -17.24
C LEU A 43 -4.61 -0.78 -17.75
N TYR A 44 -4.42 -2.04 -17.35
CA TYR A 44 -3.29 -2.85 -17.76
C TYR A 44 -3.77 -4.02 -18.61
N PRO A 45 -3.25 -4.17 -19.86
CA PRO A 45 -3.57 -5.34 -20.68
C PRO A 45 -3.12 -6.62 -19.96
N TYR A 46 -3.84 -7.71 -20.17
CA TYR A 46 -3.61 -9.04 -19.55
C TYR A 46 -3.96 -9.20 -18.06
N LEU A 47 -4.12 -8.12 -17.29
CA LEU A 47 -4.53 -8.22 -15.88
C LEU A 47 -6.04 -8.48 -15.68
N GLU A 48 -6.86 -8.37 -16.75
CA GLU A 48 -8.31 -8.63 -16.71
C GLU A 48 -8.68 -10.01 -16.13
N PHE A 49 -7.76 -10.98 -16.25
CA PHE A 49 -7.94 -12.32 -15.68
C PHE A 49 -8.19 -12.30 -14.16
N PHE A 50 -7.58 -11.37 -13.41
CA PHE A 50 -7.74 -11.27 -11.96
C PHE A 50 -8.98 -10.48 -11.53
N GLY A 51 -9.62 -9.75 -12.45
CA GLY A 51 -10.87 -9.00 -12.18
C GLY A 51 -12.10 -9.89 -11.98
N LYS A 52 -12.05 -11.14 -12.44
CA LYS A 52 -13.18 -12.09 -12.35
C LYS A 52 -13.53 -12.41 -10.90
N GLY A 53 -14.65 -11.85 -10.44
CA GLY A 53 -15.28 -12.16 -9.16
C GLY A 53 -16.03 -13.49 -9.19
N TYR A 54 -16.11 -14.16 -8.04
CA TYR A 54 -16.82 -15.42 -7.87
C TYR A 54 -17.86 -15.33 -6.75
N GLY A 55 -18.99 -16.01 -6.94
CA GLY A 55 -20.08 -16.08 -5.95
C GLY A 55 -20.95 -14.82 -5.88
N LYS A 56 -21.88 -14.79 -4.91
CA LYS A 56 -22.87 -13.70 -4.76
C LYS A 56 -22.24 -12.34 -4.41
N ASN A 57 -21.05 -12.37 -3.79
CA ASN A 57 -20.36 -11.17 -3.30
C ASN A 57 -19.22 -10.71 -4.23
N ASN A 58 -19.09 -11.28 -5.43
CA ASN A 58 -18.01 -10.98 -6.39
C ASN A 58 -16.59 -11.09 -5.80
N GLU A 59 -16.34 -12.10 -4.96
CA GLU A 59 -15.06 -12.23 -4.26
C GLU A 59 -13.92 -12.62 -5.22
N PRO A 60 -12.74 -11.95 -5.15
CA PRO A 60 -11.62 -12.17 -6.06
C PRO A 60 -10.78 -13.38 -5.65
N VAL A 61 -11.30 -14.60 -5.85
CA VAL A 61 -10.60 -15.85 -5.50
C VAL A 61 -9.17 -15.91 -6.07
N ARG A 62 -9.00 -15.46 -7.32
CA ARG A 62 -7.68 -15.41 -7.98
C ARG A 62 -6.73 -14.42 -7.30
N GLY A 63 -7.25 -13.27 -6.86
CA GLY A 63 -6.49 -12.27 -6.10
C GLY A 63 -6.09 -12.77 -4.70
N TYR A 64 -6.97 -13.52 -4.03
CA TYR A 64 -6.64 -14.18 -2.75
C TYR A 64 -5.50 -15.19 -2.91
N VAL A 65 -5.55 -16.04 -3.95
CA VAL A 65 -4.47 -17.00 -4.24
C VAL A 65 -3.15 -16.29 -4.52
N LEU A 66 -3.16 -15.23 -5.33
CA LEU A 66 -1.95 -14.44 -5.61
C LEU A 66 -1.38 -13.83 -4.32
N THR A 67 -2.22 -13.20 -3.51
CA THR A 67 -1.81 -12.58 -2.24
C THR A 67 -1.27 -13.63 -1.27
N PHE A 68 -1.86 -14.82 -1.23
CA PHE A 68 -1.39 -15.94 -0.40
C PHE A 68 -0.01 -16.44 -0.82
N ILE A 69 0.22 -16.61 -2.13
CA ILE A 69 1.54 -17.03 -2.66
C ILE A 69 2.61 -15.98 -2.34
N ILE A 70 2.31 -14.69 -2.55
CA ILE A 70 3.23 -13.60 -2.24
C ILE A 70 3.52 -13.56 -0.73
N ALA A 71 2.49 -13.65 0.11
CA ALA A 71 2.64 -13.67 1.56
C ALA A 71 3.49 -14.86 2.02
N LEU A 72 3.27 -16.07 1.49
CA LEU A 72 4.09 -17.24 1.78
C LEU A 72 5.56 -17.02 1.41
N ALA A 73 5.84 -16.44 0.24
CA ALA A 73 7.21 -16.15 -0.19
C ALA A 73 7.95 -15.23 0.80
N PHE A 74 7.26 -14.20 1.33
CA PHE A 74 7.83 -13.33 2.36
C PHE A 74 7.94 -13.99 3.74
N ILE A 75 6.99 -14.85 4.13
CA ILE A 75 7.05 -15.60 5.39
C ILE A 75 8.26 -16.53 5.42
N LEU A 76 8.63 -17.14 4.28
CA LEU A 76 9.78 -18.05 4.18
C LEU A 76 11.13 -17.39 4.45
N ILE A 77 11.24 -16.07 4.33
CA ILE A 77 12.46 -15.33 4.69
C ILE A 77 12.72 -15.42 6.21
N ALA A 78 11.67 -15.58 7.02
CA ALA A 78 11.72 -15.73 8.48
C ALA A 78 12.46 -14.62 9.25
N GLU A 79 12.75 -13.48 8.60
CA GLU A 79 13.47 -12.35 9.19
C GLU A 79 12.65 -11.06 9.10
N LEU A 80 11.96 -10.71 10.19
CA LEU A 80 11.09 -9.54 10.24
C LEU A 80 11.86 -8.23 9.97
N ASN A 81 13.11 -8.13 10.45
CA ASN A 81 13.94 -6.94 10.29
C ASN A 81 14.35 -6.70 8.83
N ALA A 82 14.40 -7.74 8.00
CA ALA A 82 14.62 -7.60 6.56
C ALA A 82 13.35 -7.20 5.81
N ILE A 83 12.19 -7.68 6.26
CA ILE A 83 10.89 -7.42 5.62
C ILE A 83 10.35 -6.02 5.96
N ALA A 84 10.58 -5.54 7.19
CA ALA A 84 10.02 -4.27 7.65
C ALA A 84 10.42 -3.06 6.79
N PRO A 85 11.71 -2.84 6.44
CA PRO A 85 12.11 -1.76 5.55
C PRO A 85 11.46 -1.83 4.16
N LEU A 86 11.26 -3.04 3.63
CA LEU A 86 10.63 -3.25 2.33
C LEU A 86 9.16 -2.82 2.35
N ILE A 87 8.41 -3.26 3.37
CA ILE A 87 7.00 -2.87 3.56
C ILE A 87 6.91 -1.35 3.76
N SER A 88 7.74 -0.77 4.64
CA SER A 88 7.78 0.67 4.87
C SER A 88 8.01 1.45 3.57
N ASN A 89 8.90 0.98 2.71
CA ASN A 89 9.20 1.63 1.43
C ASN A 89 7.99 1.60 0.47
N PHE A 90 7.28 0.48 0.36
CA PHE A 90 6.05 0.40 -0.47
C PHE A 90 4.91 1.28 0.07
N PHE A 91 4.71 1.33 1.39
CA PHE A 91 3.71 2.21 1.99
C PHE A 91 4.06 3.69 1.81
N LEU A 92 5.32 4.07 2.02
CA LEU A 92 5.77 5.44 1.77
C LEU A 92 5.63 5.83 0.31
N ALA A 93 5.89 4.91 -0.63
CA ALA A 93 5.67 5.15 -2.06
C ALA A 93 4.19 5.41 -2.37
N ALA A 94 3.27 4.60 -1.81
CA ALA A 94 1.84 4.82 -1.97
C ALA A 94 1.40 6.17 -1.39
N TYR A 95 1.87 6.54 -0.19
CA TYR A 95 1.59 7.84 0.41
C TYR A 95 2.17 9.00 -0.39
N ALA A 96 3.39 8.86 -0.91
CA ALA A 96 4.01 9.83 -1.80
C ALA A 96 3.16 10.04 -3.05
N LEU A 97 2.72 8.95 -3.71
CA LEU A 97 1.89 9.02 -4.92
C LEU A 97 0.54 9.68 -4.67
N VAL A 98 -0.14 9.36 -3.57
CA VAL A 98 -1.42 10.00 -3.22
C VAL A 98 -1.21 11.50 -2.97
N ASN A 99 -0.21 11.86 -2.16
CA ASN A 99 0.11 13.26 -1.89
C ASN A 99 0.45 14.03 -3.17
N PHE A 100 1.31 13.47 -4.03
CA PHE A 100 1.67 14.07 -5.32
C PHE A 100 0.45 14.19 -6.25
N SER A 101 -0.40 13.16 -6.33
CA SER A 101 -1.60 13.19 -7.17
C SER A 101 -2.55 14.32 -6.77
N THR A 102 -2.77 14.53 -5.46
CA THR A 102 -3.62 15.63 -4.99
C THR A 102 -2.99 17.00 -5.20
N PHE A 103 -1.66 17.13 -5.08
CA PHE A 103 -0.94 18.36 -5.40
C PHE A 103 -1.04 18.68 -6.90
N HIS A 104 -0.75 17.69 -7.76
CA HIS A 104 -0.78 17.81 -9.20
C HIS A 104 -2.20 18.13 -9.71
N ALA A 105 -3.23 17.45 -9.19
CA ALA A 105 -4.62 17.75 -9.54
C ALA A 105 -5.01 19.18 -9.16
N SER A 106 -4.58 19.68 -7.99
CA SER A 106 -4.79 21.07 -7.59
C SER A 106 -4.06 22.09 -8.46
N LEU A 107 -2.88 21.73 -8.98
CA LEU A 107 -2.11 22.59 -9.87
C LEU A 107 -2.72 22.62 -11.29
N ALA A 108 -3.10 21.46 -11.82
CA ALA A 108 -3.66 21.29 -13.16
C ALA A 108 -5.12 21.75 -13.27
N LYS A 109 -5.85 21.81 -12.15
CA LYS A 109 -7.24 22.28 -12.05
C LYS A 109 -8.20 21.58 -13.06
N PRO A 110 -8.27 20.24 -13.11
CA PRO A 110 -9.23 19.56 -13.97
C PRO A 110 -10.67 19.85 -13.50
N VAL A 111 -11.63 19.79 -14.43
CA VAL A 111 -13.03 20.21 -14.20
C VAL A 111 -13.67 19.54 -12.98
N GLY A 112 -13.31 18.30 -12.68
CA GLY A 112 -13.84 17.50 -11.57
C GLY A 112 -13.14 17.73 -10.21
N TRP A 113 -12.05 18.49 -10.13
CA TRP A 113 -11.30 18.64 -8.88
C TRP A 113 -11.82 19.81 -8.03
N ARG A 114 -12.59 19.49 -6.99
CA ARG A 114 -13.19 20.47 -6.05
C ARG A 114 -13.12 19.97 -4.60
N PRO A 115 -11.92 19.94 -3.96
CA PRO A 115 -11.79 19.49 -2.58
C PRO A 115 -12.58 20.40 -1.63
N THR A 116 -13.53 19.83 -0.88
CA THR A 116 -14.40 20.57 0.07
C THR A 116 -13.88 20.52 1.51
N PHE A 117 -12.80 19.78 1.77
CA PHE A 117 -12.25 19.61 3.11
C PHE A 117 -11.60 20.91 3.62
N LYS A 118 -12.01 21.38 4.80
CA LYS A 118 -11.64 22.68 5.38
C LYS A 118 -10.12 22.90 5.52
N TYR A 119 -9.36 21.87 5.88
CA TYR A 119 -7.91 21.97 6.12
C TYR A 119 -7.07 21.46 4.94
N TYR A 120 -7.68 21.26 3.78
CA TYR A 120 -6.95 20.88 2.59
C TYR A 120 -6.09 22.05 2.08
N ASN A 121 -4.80 21.80 1.83
CA ASN A 121 -3.90 22.76 1.21
C ASN A 121 -2.95 22.01 0.25
N MET A 122 -2.83 22.49 -0.99
CA MET A 122 -1.95 21.86 -1.99
C MET A 122 -0.48 21.83 -1.55
N TRP A 123 -0.01 22.87 -0.86
CA TRP A 123 1.37 22.94 -0.40
C TRP A 123 1.65 21.93 0.71
N LEU A 124 0.65 21.62 1.54
CA LEU A 124 0.76 20.57 2.55
C LEU A 124 0.89 19.20 1.89
N SER A 125 0.13 18.94 0.82
CA SER A 125 0.31 17.72 0.00
C SER A 125 1.71 17.64 -0.61
N LEU A 126 2.27 18.74 -1.11
CA LEU A 126 3.64 18.75 -1.64
C LEU A 126 4.68 18.46 -0.56
N VAL A 127 4.55 19.06 0.62
CA VAL A 127 5.42 18.78 1.78
C VAL A 127 5.32 17.31 2.17
N GLY A 128 4.10 16.74 2.21
CA GLY A 128 3.89 15.33 2.48
C GLY A 128 4.58 14.42 1.46
N PHE A 129 4.50 14.74 0.17
CA PHE A 129 5.23 14.04 -0.88
C PHE A 129 6.75 14.08 -0.64
N VAL A 130 7.32 15.27 -0.47
CA VAL A 130 8.78 15.45 -0.26
C VAL A 130 9.26 14.71 0.98
N LEU A 131 8.49 14.75 2.09
CA LEU A 131 8.81 14.01 3.31
C LEU A 131 8.79 12.50 3.08
N CYS A 132 7.77 11.97 2.39
CA CYS A 132 7.73 10.54 2.07
C CYS A 132 8.94 10.12 1.22
N VAL A 133 9.29 10.89 0.19
CA VAL A 133 10.45 10.60 -0.66
C VAL A 133 11.75 10.67 0.14
N ALA A 134 11.94 11.71 0.96
CA ALA A 134 13.14 11.86 1.79
C ALA A 134 13.33 10.68 2.75
N VAL A 135 12.25 10.23 3.40
CA VAL A 135 12.30 9.07 4.30
C VAL A 135 12.59 7.77 3.54
N MET A 136 12.03 7.58 2.34
CA MET A 136 12.36 6.41 1.50
C MET A 136 13.85 6.32 1.19
N PHE A 137 14.47 7.44 0.78
CA PHE A 137 15.91 7.49 0.52
C PHE A 137 16.76 7.28 1.77
N LEU A 138 16.28 7.71 2.94
CA LEU A 138 16.96 7.52 4.22
C LEU A 138 16.94 6.05 4.65
N ILE A 139 15.82 5.34 4.44
CA ILE A 139 15.70 3.90 4.76
C ILE A 139 16.63 3.08 3.85
N SER A 140 16.49 3.23 2.53
CA SER A 140 17.36 2.55 1.56
C SER A 140 17.19 3.18 0.19
N TRP A 141 18.26 3.83 -0.27
CA TRP A 141 18.30 4.51 -1.57
C TRP A 141 18.13 3.54 -2.75
N ILE A 142 18.62 2.30 -2.64
CA ILE A 142 18.51 1.29 -3.71
C ILE A 142 17.05 0.88 -3.89
N THR A 143 16.36 0.52 -2.80
CA THR A 143 14.95 0.12 -2.88
C THR A 143 14.06 1.29 -3.27
N ALA A 144 14.40 2.52 -2.84
CA ALA A 144 13.69 3.72 -3.26
C ALA A 144 13.79 3.91 -4.79
N LEU A 145 15.00 3.85 -5.36
CA LEU A 145 15.21 3.98 -6.80
C LEU A 145 14.48 2.89 -7.60
N LEU A 146 14.56 1.63 -7.17
CA LEU A 146 13.83 0.53 -7.81
C LEU A 146 12.31 0.75 -7.77
N THR A 147 11.79 1.28 -6.66
CA THR A 147 10.35 1.55 -6.51
C THR A 147 9.91 2.70 -7.43
N PHE A 148 10.68 3.78 -7.49
CA PHE A 148 10.40 4.87 -8.43
C PHE A 148 10.49 4.41 -9.88
N ALA A 149 11.49 3.60 -10.23
CA ALA A 149 11.61 3.03 -11.57
C ALA A 149 10.41 2.16 -11.93
N ALA A 150 9.94 1.31 -11.01
CA ALA A 150 8.75 0.49 -11.21
C ALA A 150 7.47 1.34 -11.39
N ILE A 151 7.31 2.38 -10.58
CA ILE A 151 6.17 3.33 -10.69
C ILE A 151 6.20 4.05 -12.05
N LEU A 152 7.37 4.56 -12.46
CA LEU A 152 7.50 5.25 -13.76
C LEU A 152 7.23 4.29 -14.91
N PHE A 153 7.72 3.06 -14.84
CA PHE A 153 7.43 2.04 -15.84
C PHE A 153 5.91 1.77 -15.93
N LEU A 154 5.25 1.54 -14.80
CA LEU A 154 3.80 1.33 -14.75
C LEU A 154 3.03 2.54 -15.29
N TYR A 155 3.45 3.76 -14.96
CA TYR A 155 2.84 4.98 -15.46
C TYR A 155 2.96 5.11 -16.99
N MET A 156 4.12 4.77 -17.55
CA MET A 156 4.33 4.76 -19.01
C MET A 156 3.43 3.72 -19.70
N VAL A 157 3.28 2.52 -19.13
CA VAL A 157 2.39 1.47 -19.67
C VAL A 157 0.92 1.90 -19.71
N VAL A 158 0.49 2.79 -18.81
CA VAL A 158 -0.89 3.31 -18.81
C VAL A 158 -1.07 4.44 -19.82
N ILE A 159 -0.03 5.23 -20.09
CA ILE A 159 -0.09 6.36 -21.03
C ILE A 159 -0.02 5.90 -22.48
N TYR A 160 0.84 4.91 -22.77
CA TYR A 160 1.14 4.42 -24.11
C TYR A 160 0.40 3.12 -24.41
#